data_AF-A0A1J8QZ15-F1
#
_entry.id   AF-A0A1J8QZ15-F1
#
_cell.length_a   1.000
_cell.length_b   1.000
_cell.length_c   1.000
_cell.angle_alpha   90.00
_cell.angle_beta   90.00
_cell.angle_gamma   90.00
#
_symmetry.space_group_name_H-M   'P 1'
#
loop_
_entity.id
_entity.type
_entity.pdbx_description
1 polymer ?
#
loop_
_entity_poly.entity_id
_entity_poly.type
_entity_poly.pdbx_seq_one_letter_code
_entity_poly.pdbx_strand_id
1 'polypeptide(L)'
;DDTLELYVHSAAFDKNCAAYSKEKGKGLGPPADYSSDQGSLREMDSSSSPYDVSKLEAYLYYLGIRGPRRWGPKLIFRTSKDVFIEPSGPEQDCRLMQLLPVYEHHKLSKDNLWATIRSKVRDLLEARNAQTDIHSKVVELLDQQNIQHSSVDLVRFRWVEENENVEDNKNDEDDEDIEEDEDIEGDEGIEDVDIKVAPYGTVITTPVTIWVGVLPDTLTGEEAFHSSNDILDLLKEHGIFDVDVAYRESVVRGFSGPELFAPVSDLDSDPLRAVIDPVTTALGLPIAGLKTLNSQGTMGFYFRVGKVLYAVTARHVLFPEDEGNNPYSYVAGPKKEVVLMGIGAFTNFLISIQGHIGTLNFTVGFLEKQITALTARSEGSGPNAEQAAGELVKTRYKLGKTRTAIEELKKFFVKMKKQWTKPKDRVIGHVIWAPPISVSTAPHGYTKDVCVIKLDEKKFSQNFRGNVLDLGAC
;
A
#
# COMPACT_ATOMS: atom_id res chain seq x y z
N ASP A 1 -2.80 13.34 -8.20
CA ASP A 1 -1.63 13.22 -7.31
C ASP A 1 -0.39 13.98 -7.85
N ASP A 2 -0.53 14.72 -8.96
CA ASP A 2 0.49 15.60 -9.53
C ASP A 2 0.71 16.88 -8.71
N THR A 3 -0.22 17.18 -7.80
CA THR A 3 -0.22 18.35 -6.92
C THR A 3 0.98 18.37 -5.98
N LEU A 4 1.41 17.21 -5.45
CA LEU A 4 2.57 17.15 -4.55
C LEU A 4 3.89 17.35 -5.31
N GLU A 5 3.99 16.83 -6.54
CA GLU A 5 5.17 17.00 -7.40
C GLU A 5 5.33 18.45 -7.82
N LEU A 6 4.24 19.13 -8.17
CA LEU A 6 4.26 20.57 -8.43
C LEU A 6 4.59 21.38 -7.17
N TYR A 7 4.05 20.98 -6.02
CA TYR A 7 4.25 21.70 -4.76
C TYR A 7 5.72 21.78 -4.34
N VAL A 8 6.51 20.71 -4.50
CA VAL A 8 7.93 20.72 -4.08
C VAL A 8 8.80 21.68 -4.90
N HIS A 9 8.34 22.11 -6.09
CA HIS A 9 9.00 23.13 -6.90
C HIS A 9 8.47 24.56 -6.64
N SER A 10 7.52 24.72 -5.71
CA SER A 10 6.97 26.03 -5.37
C SER A 10 7.83 26.82 -4.38
N ALA A 11 7.75 28.16 -4.45
CA ALA A 11 8.40 29.05 -3.49
C ALA A 11 7.87 28.86 -2.05
N ALA A 12 6.63 28.40 -1.89
CA ALA A 12 6.04 28.10 -0.60
C ALA A 12 6.76 26.92 0.07
N PHE A 13 7.05 25.85 -0.68
CA PHE A 13 7.83 24.72 -0.19
C PHE A 13 9.24 25.12 0.20
N ASP A 14 9.93 25.92 -0.62
CA ASP A 14 11.28 26.39 -0.32
C ASP A 14 11.30 27.30 0.92
N LYS A 15 10.26 28.10 1.15
CA LYS A 15 10.09 28.89 2.38
C LYS A 15 9.95 28.00 3.62
N ASN A 16 9.18 26.92 3.54
CA ASN A 16 9.04 25.95 4.63
C ASN A 16 10.37 25.25 4.91
N CYS A 17 11.08 24.81 3.87
CA CYS A 17 12.42 24.24 3.99
C CYS A 17 13.41 25.19 4.68
N ALA A 18 13.33 26.49 4.37
CA ALA A 18 14.15 27.52 5.00
C ALA A 18 13.77 27.82 6.46
N ALA A 19 12.52 27.55 6.88
CA ALA A 19 12.13 27.62 8.29
C ALA A 19 12.74 26.45 9.06
N TYR A 20 12.58 25.22 8.57
CA TYR A 20 13.12 24.01 9.20
C TYR A 20 14.64 23.98 9.27
N SER A 21 15.35 24.61 8.32
CA SER A 21 16.81 24.73 8.40
C SER A 21 17.29 25.64 9.55
N LYS A 22 16.47 26.59 10.00
CA LYS A 22 16.76 27.50 11.12
C LYS A 22 16.38 26.92 12.48
N GLU A 23 15.46 25.96 12.50
CA GLU A 23 14.90 25.35 13.73
C GLU A 23 15.73 24.20 14.31
N LYS A 24 16.92 23.92 13.78
CA LYS A 24 17.86 22.89 14.30
C LYS A 24 18.33 23.09 15.76
N GLY A 25 17.73 24.02 16.51
CA GLY A 25 17.97 24.29 17.93
C GLY A 25 16.77 24.19 18.89
N LYS A 26 15.50 24.06 18.45
CA LYS A 26 14.36 23.87 19.36
C LYS A 26 13.22 23.13 18.64
N GLY A 27 12.84 21.96 19.13
CA GLY A 27 11.75 21.17 18.54
C GLY A 27 10.37 21.71 18.91
N LEU A 28 9.40 21.56 18.01
CA LEU A 28 7.95 21.46 18.28
C LEU A 28 7.11 21.25 16.99
N GLY A 29 6.09 20.38 17.10
CA GLY A 29 4.73 20.53 16.56
C GLY A 29 4.44 20.26 15.07
N PRO A 30 3.50 19.35 14.71
CA PRO A 30 3.04 19.17 13.34
C PRO A 30 1.87 20.11 12.96
N PRO A 31 1.79 20.64 11.72
CA PRO A 31 0.60 21.32 11.21
C PRO A 31 -0.29 20.44 10.31
N ALA A 32 -1.56 20.84 10.24
CA ALA A 32 -2.76 20.12 9.81
C ALA A 32 -2.96 19.92 8.29
N ASP A 33 -3.89 18.98 8.01
CA ASP A 33 -4.37 18.43 6.75
C ASP A 33 -5.08 19.42 5.80
N TYR A 34 -5.03 19.10 4.50
CA TYR A 34 -5.88 19.68 3.46
C TYR A 34 -6.74 18.59 2.79
N SER A 35 -8.01 18.93 2.64
CA SER A 35 -9.15 18.17 2.10
C SER A 35 -9.06 17.88 0.59
N SER A 36 -9.82 16.87 0.13
CA SER A 36 -9.97 16.44 -1.27
C SER A 36 -11.41 16.63 -1.76
N ASP A 37 -11.58 17.33 -2.89
CA ASP A 37 -12.85 17.49 -3.62
C ASP A 37 -13.20 16.26 -4.49
N GLN A 38 -14.51 15.99 -4.58
CA GLN A 38 -15.16 15.00 -5.44
C GLN A 38 -15.48 15.60 -6.82
N GLY A 39 -15.23 14.84 -7.89
CA GLY A 39 -15.67 15.14 -9.25
C GLY A 39 -16.66 14.09 -9.77
N SER A 40 -17.85 14.55 -10.15
CA SER A 40 -18.96 13.79 -10.77
C SER A 40 -18.66 13.42 -12.23
N LEU A 41 -19.08 12.24 -12.67
CA LEU A 41 -18.86 11.69 -14.01
C LEU A 41 -20.22 11.40 -14.66
N ARG A 42 -20.62 12.21 -15.65
CA ARG A 42 -21.71 11.90 -16.60
C ARG A 42 -21.21 12.13 -18.01
N GLU A 43 -20.96 11.04 -18.72
CA GLU A 43 -21.00 10.99 -20.19
C GLU A 43 -21.59 9.65 -20.61
N MET A 44 -22.48 9.72 -21.59
CA MET A 44 -23.34 8.68 -22.13
C MET A 44 -22.75 8.27 -23.48
N ASP A 45 -22.25 7.04 -23.59
CA ASP A 45 -21.80 6.47 -24.87
C ASP A 45 -22.28 5.02 -24.96
N SER A 46 -22.66 4.64 -26.18
CA SER A 46 -23.24 3.36 -26.57
C SER A 46 -22.25 2.19 -26.46
N SER A 47 -22.68 1.07 -25.89
CA SER A 47 -21.92 -0.19 -25.81
C SER A 47 -21.53 -0.70 -27.20
N SER A 48 -20.27 -1.13 -27.35
CA SER A 48 -19.68 -1.55 -28.63
C SER A 48 -19.94 -3.03 -28.97
N SER A 49 -20.36 -3.84 -28.00
CA SER A 49 -20.60 -5.29 -28.15
C SER A 49 -21.89 -5.73 -27.45
N PRO A 50 -22.63 -6.75 -27.96
CA PRO A 50 -23.82 -7.29 -27.28
C PRO A 50 -23.53 -8.00 -25.95
N TYR A 51 -22.25 -8.25 -25.64
CA TYR A 51 -21.81 -8.92 -24.41
C TYR A 51 -21.31 -7.96 -23.33
N ASP A 52 -21.24 -6.66 -23.64
CA ASP A 52 -20.87 -5.64 -22.66
C ASP A 52 -22.04 -5.42 -21.67
N VAL A 53 -21.72 -5.38 -20.38
CA VAL A 53 -22.67 -4.97 -19.33
C VAL A 53 -22.96 -3.46 -19.43
N SER A 54 -24.13 -3.02 -18.92
CA SER A 54 -24.43 -1.58 -18.90
C SER A 54 -23.38 -0.82 -18.07
N LYS A 55 -23.11 0.46 -18.39
CA LYS A 55 -22.13 1.25 -17.62
C LYS A 55 -22.52 1.31 -16.13
N LEU A 56 -23.82 1.40 -15.82
CA LEU A 56 -24.29 1.38 -14.44
C LEU A 56 -24.04 0.02 -13.79
N GLU A 57 -24.34 -1.08 -14.48
CA GLU A 57 -24.03 -2.42 -13.99
C GLU A 57 -22.53 -2.61 -13.76
N ALA A 58 -21.69 -2.19 -14.71
CA ALA A 58 -20.23 -2.29 -14.62
C ALA A 58 -19.68 -1.71 -13.31
N TYR A 59 -20.20 -0.56 -12.86
CA TYR A 59 -19.71 0.14 -11.66
C TYR A 59 -20.48 -0.19 -10.38
N LEU A 60 -21.76 -0.58 -10.48
CA LEU A 60 -22.63 -0.76 -9.33
C LEU A 60 -22.92 -2.23 -9.00
N TYR A 61 -22.60 -3.19 -9.88
CA TYR A 61 -22.88 -4.60 -9.61
C TYR A 61 -22.27 -5.03 -8.28
N TYR A 62 -20.99 -4.75 -8.04
CA TYR A 62 -20.29 -5.13 -6.80
C TYR A 62 -20.32 -4.08 -5.68
N LEU A 63 -21.29 -3.17 -5.69
CA LEU A 63 -21.43 -2.14 -4.65
C LEU A 63 -21.55 -2.80 -3.26
N GLY A 64 -20.82 -2.29 -2.26
CA GLY A 64 -20.89 -2.80 -0.88
C GLY A 64 -19.78 -3.79 -0.49
N ILE A 65 -19.10 -4.43 -1.44
CA ILE A 65 -18.02 -5.40 -1.12
C ILE A 65 -16.86 -4.77 -0.36
N ARG A 66 -16.59 -3.48 -0.59
CA ARG A 66 -15.51 -2.73 0.09
C ARG A 66 -15.98 -1.98 1.35
N GLY A 67 -17.22 -2.20 1.77
CA GLY A 67 -17.88 -1.50 2.87
C GLY A 67 -19.08 -0.66 2.40
N PRO A 68 -19.87 -0.11 3.35
CA PRO A 68 -21.12 0.59 3.06
C PRO A 68 -20.91 1.72 2.06
N ARG A 69 -21.77 1.78 1.03
CA ARG A 69 -21.76 2.82 -0.02
C ARG A 69 -20.43 2.97 -0.80
N ARG A 70 -19.51 1.99 -0.73
CA ARG A 70 -18.27 2.00 -1.52
C ARG A 70 -18.40 1.17 -2.80
N TRP A 71 -17.87 1.72 -3.89
CA TRP A 71 -17.85 1.06 -5.19
C TRP A 71 -17.01 -0.21 -5.14
N GLY A 72 -17.54 -1.27 -5.74
CA GLY A 72 -16.83 -2.52 -5.95
C GLY A 72 -15.82 -2.42 -7.09
N PRO A 73 -15.09 -3.51 -7.40
CA PRO A 73 -14.34 -3.60 -8.65
C PRO A 73 -15.29 -3.49 -9.85
N LYS A 74 -14.81 -2.94 -10.97
CA LYS A 74 -15.60 -2.81 -12.20
C LYS A 74 -15.86 -4.19 -12.80
N LEU A 75 -17.13 -4.54 -13.00
CA LEU A 75 -17.56 -5.75 -13.70
C LEU A 75 -17.32 -5.58 -15.20
N ILE A 76 -16.80 -6.62 -15.83
CA ILE A 76 -16.60 -6.69 -17.29
C ILE A 76 -17.66 -7.60 -17.90
N PHE A 77 -17.84 -8.79 -17.34
CA PHE A 77 -18.75 -9.80 -17.85
C PHE A 77 -19.15 -10.79 -16.73
N ARG A 78 -20.35 -11.37 -16.80
CA ARG A 78 -20.79 -12.45 -15.91
C ARG A 78 -21.74 -13.41 -16.63
N THR A 79 -21.70 -14.69 -16.23
CA THR A 79 -22.64 -15.72 -16.73
C THR A 79 -23.88 -15.88 -15.86
N SER A 80 -23.92 -15.23 -14.69
CA SER A 80 -25.01 -15.39 -13.74
C SER A 80 -26.35 -14.96 -14.33
N LYS A 81 -27.42 -15.69 -14.00
CA LYS A 81 -28.79 -15.40 -14.44
C LYS A 81 -29.49 -14.30 -13.64
N ASP A 82 -28.80 -13.78 -12.63
CA ASP A 82 -29.24 -12.62 -11.85
C ASP A 82 -29.56 -11.43 -12.77
N VAL A 83 -30.65 -10.70 -12.48
CA VAL A 83 -31.06 -9.51 -13.23
C VAL A 83 -30.63 -8.29 -12.44
N PHE A 84 -29.74 -7.49 -13.01
CA PHE A 84 -29.35 -6.22 -12.43
C PHE A 84 -30.45 -5.20 -12.68
N ILE A 85 -31.00 -4.62 -11.61
CA ILE A 85 -32.04 -3.59 -11.69
C ILE A 85 -31.35 -2.23 -11.51
N GLU A 86 -31.45 -1.38 -12.52
CA GLU A 86 -30.86 -0.03 -12.46
C GLU A 86 -31.64 0.84 -11.45
N PRO A 87 -30.95 1.53 -10.52
CA PRO A 87 -31.62 2.40 -9.55
C PRO A 87 -32.28 3.58 -10.28
N SER A 88 -33.59 3.71 -10.11
CA SER A 88 -34.45 4.68 -10.77
C SER A 88 -34.77 5.86 -9.82
N GLY A 89 -33.75 6.66 -9.49
CA GLY A 89 -33.91 7.91 -8.74
C GLY A 89 -32.93 8.07 -7.56
N PRO A 90 -32.90 9.25 -6.93
CA PRO A 90 -31.99 9.55 -5.82
C PRO A 90 -32.34 8.86 -4.50
N GLU A 91 -33.56 8.32 -4.38
CA GLU A 91 -34.11 7.74 -3.14
C GLU A 91 -34.24 6.21 -3.16
N GLN A 92 -33.83 5.55 -4.26
CA GLN A 92 -33.90 4.09 -4.33
C GLN A 92 -32.64 3.46 -3.76
N ASP A 93 -32.80 2.57 -2.77
CA ASP A 93 -31.68 1.86 -2.18
C ASP A 93 -30.99 0.96 -3.21
N CYS A 94 -29.68 1.15 -3.35
CA CYS A 94 -28.86 0.34 -4.24
C CYS A 94 -28.58 -1.02 -3.59
N ARG A 95 -28.64 -2.09 -4.39
CA ARG A 95 -28.27 -3.45 -3.97
C ARG A 95 -26.86 -3.46 -3.38
N LEU A 96 -26.73 -3.77 -2.09
CA LEU A 96 -25.45 -3.95 -1.41
C LEU A 96 -25.05 -5.42 -1.39
N MET A 97 -23.99 -5.75 -2.14
CA MET A 97 -23.43 -7.10 -2.21
C MET A 97 -22.36 -7.33 -1.15
N GLN A 98 -22.40 -8.50 -0.54
CA GLN A 98 -21.36 -9.01 0.35
C GLN A 98 -20.66 -10.21 -0.27
N LEU A 99 -19.33 -10.23 -0.18
CA LEU A 99 -18.48 -11.34 -0.60
C LEU A 99 -18.41 -12.42 0.49
N LEU A 100 -18.65 -13.67 0.11
CA LEU A 100 -18.57 -14.83 1.00
C LEU A 100 -17.50 -15.83 0.51
N PRO A 101 -16.68 -16.37 1.43
CA PRO A 101 -15.74 -17.45 1.09
C PRO A 101 -16.47 -18.77 0.82
N VAL A 102 -15.91 -19.59 -0.07
CA VAL A 102 -16.38 -20.96 -0.35
C VAL A 102 -15.50 -21.95 0.41
N TYR A 103 -15.96 -22.37 1.59
CA TYR A 103 -15.23 -23.34 2.42
C TYR A 103 -15.33 -24.77 1.87
N GLU A 104 -16.53 -25.20 1.51
CA GLU A 104 -16.78 -26.54 0.97
C GLU A 104 -17.75 -26.50 -0.21
N HIS A 105 -17.42 -27.25 -1.25
CA HIS A 105 -18.23 -27.48 -2.43
C HIS A 105 -18.21 -28.98 -2.76
N HIS A 106 -19.40 -29.54 -2.95
CA HIS A 106 -19.66 -30.98 -3.00
C HIS A 106 -18.79 -31.80 -4.00
N LYS A 107 -18.30 -31.14 -5.06
CA LYS A 107 -17.34 -31.68 -6.06
C LYS A 107 -15.97 -31.00 -6.01
N LEU A 108 -15.92 -29.69 -6.23
CA LEU A 108 -14.68 -28.89 -6.24
C LEU A 108 -13.76 -29.07 -5.01
N SER A 109 -14.29 -29.36 -3.82
CA SER A 109 -13.48 -29.58 -2.61
C SER A 109 -12.94 -31.00 -2.47
N LYS A 110 -13.33 -31.95 -3.33
CA LYS A 110 -12.84 -33.33 -3.29
C LYS A 110 -11.57 -33.49 -4.12
N ASP A 111 -10.67 -34.36 -3.68
CA ASP A 111 -9.50 -34.84 -4.43
C ASP A 111 -8.61 -33.75 -5.06
N ASN A 112 -8.50 -32.58 -4.41
CA ASN A 112 -7.79 -31.40 -4.95
C ASN A 112 -8.29 -30.95 -6.35
N LEU A 113 -9.55 -31.26 -6.69
CA LEU A 113 -10.13 -30.96 -7.99
C LEU A 113 -10.12 -29.46 -8.27
N TRP A 114 -10.46 -28.61 -7.29
CA TRP A 114 -10.35 -27.16 -7.46
C TRP A 114 -8.92 -26.68 -7.71
N ALA A 115 -7.91 -27.22 -7.03
CA ALA A 115 -6.52 -26.85 -7.29
C ALA A 115 -6.09 -27.25 -8.71
N THR A 116 -6.58 -28.39 -9.19
CA THR A 116 -6.35 -28.89 -10.56
C THR A 116 -7.06 -28.03 -11.59
N ILE A 117 -8.35 -27.69 -11.38
CA ILE A 117 -9.12 -26.80 -12.25
C ILE A 117 -8.53 -25.39 -12.22
N ARG A 118 -8.16 -24.85 -11.05
CA ARG A 118 -7.50 -23.57 -10.92
C ARG A 118 -6.16 -23.56 -11.65
N SER A 119 -5.38 -24.65 -11.59
CA SER A 119 -4.16 -24.77 -12.39
C SER A 119 -4.50 -24.83 -13.86
N LYS A 120 -5.47 -25.65 -14.29
CA LYS A 120 -5.86 -25.73 -15.69
C LYS A 120 -6.39 -24.40 -16.21
N VAL A 121 -7.24 -23.70 -15.48
CA VAL A 121 -7.75 -22.35 -15.80
C VAL A 121 -6.60 -21.35 -15.85
N ARG A 122 -5.62 -21.45 -14.95
CA ARG A 122 -4.38 -20.67 -15.06
C ARG A 122 -3.59 -21.04 -16.31
N ASP A 123 -3.41 -22.32 -16.62
CA ASP A 123 -2.72 -22.82 -17.80
C ASP A 123 -3.49 -22.43 -19.09
N LEU A 124 -4.83 -22.37 -19.05
CA LEU A 124 -5.73 -21.81 -20.07
C LEU A 124 -5.46 -20.32 -20.29
N LEU A 125 -5.04 -19.61 -19.25
CA LEU A 125 -4.78 -18.18 -19.28
C LEU A 125 -3.29 -17.82 -19.44
N GLU A 126 -2.34 -18.76 -19.31
CA GLU A 126 -0.89 -18.51 -19.25
C GLU A 126 -0.07 -19.03 -20.46
N ALA A 127 -0.68 -19.55 -21.52
CA ALA A 127 0.04 -20.08 -22.69
C ALA A 127 0.80 -19.01 -23.51
N ARG A 128 1.99 -18.60 -23.03
CA ARG A 128 3.17 -18.19 -23.81
C ARG A 128 4.37 -18.11 -22.87
N ASN A 129 5.15 -19.19 -22.75
CA ASN A 129 6.60 -19.20 -22.55
C ASN A 129 7.12 -20.64 -22.32
N ALA A 130 7.19 -21.46 -23.38
CA ALA A 130 8.29 -22.42 -23.63
C ALA A 130 7.91 -23.43 -24.72
N GLN A 131 8.85 -23.59 -25.66
CA GLN A 131 8.92 -24.69 -26.62
C GLN A 131 9.33 -25.99 -25.90
N THR A 132 8.44 -26.99 -25.80
CA THR A 132 8.78 -28.43 -25.98
C THR A 132 7.55 -29.34 -25.94
N ASP A 133 7.42 -30.11 -27.02
CA ASP A 133 6.87 -31.45 -27.23
C ASP A 133 6.14 -32.24 -26.10
N ILE A 134 4.97 -32.74 -26.55
CA ILE A 134 4.26 -33.99 -26.23
C ILE A 134 3.21 -33.99 -25.08
N HIS A 135 1.95 -34.22 -25.52
CA HIS A 135 0.72 -34.57 -24.80
C HIS A 135 -0.04 -33.47 -24.04
N SER A 136 -0.92 -32.73 -24.73
CA SER A 136 -2.37 -32.99 -24.68
C SER A 136 -3.14 -32.01 -25.59
N LYS A 137 -4.23 -32.50 -26.17
CA LYS A 137 -5.15 -31.82 -27.09
C LYS A 137 -5.96 -30.65 -26.47
N VAL A 138 -5.48 -30.08 -25.36
CA VAL A 138 -6.07 -28.95 -24.66
C VAL A 138 -5.31 -27.65 -24.96
N VAL A 139 -4.03 -27.73 -25.36
CA VAL A 139 -3.16 -26.55 -25.60
C VAL A 139 -3.51 -25.78 -26.89
N GLU A 140 -4.20 -26.38 -27.86
CA GLU A 140 -4.57 -25.70 -29.12
C GLU A 140 -5.73 -24.71 -29.01
N LEU A 141 -6.55 -24.77 -27.94
CA LEU A 141 -7.73 -23.91 -27.81
C LEU A 141 -7.42 -22.51 -27.25
N LEU A 142 -6.22 -22.31 -26.70
CA LEU A 142 -5.96 -21.22 -25.74
C LEU A 142 -4.83 -20.28 -26.16
N ASP A 143 -4.02 -20.70 -27.13
CA ASP A 143 -3.07 -19.83 -27.83
C ASP A 143 -3.77 -18.70 -28.64
N GLN A 144 -5.12 -18.66 -28.68
CA GLN A 144 -5.88 -17.77 -29.56
C GLN A 144 -6.41 -16.47 -28.90
N GLN A 145 -6.43 -16.32 -27.57
CA GLN A 145 -7.20 -15.23 -26.92
C GLN A 145 -6.44 -14.21 -26.04
N ASN A 146 -5.14 -14.37 -25.77
CA ASN A 146 -4.26 -13.31 -25.21
C ASN A 146 -4.76 -12.50 -23.98
N ILE A 147 -5.44 -13.13 -23.00
CA ILE A 147 -6.01 -12.45 -21.82
C ILE A 147 -5.01 -12.38 -20.64
N GLN A 148 -4.68 -11.19 -20.14
CA GLN A 148 -3.84 -11.00 -18.94
C GLN A 148 -4.68 -10.92 -17.65
N HIS A 149 -4.43 -11.83 -16.69
CA HIS A 149 -5.18 -11.90 -15.43
C HIS A 149 -4.35 -11.58 -14.18
N SER A 150 -5.00 -11.11 -13.11
CA SER A 150 -4.41 -10.70 -11.84
C SER A 150 -4.82 -11.58 -10.65
N SER A 151 -6.00 -12.23 -10.70
CA SER A 151 -6.42 -13.24 -9.71
C SER A 151 -7.48 -14.19 -10.27
N VAL A 152 -7.59 -15.40 -9.69
CA VAL A 152 -8.68 -16.35 -9.96
C VAL A 152 -9.18 -16.88 -8.61
N ASP A 153 -10.34 -16.39 -8.20
CA ASP A 153 -10.93 -16.61 -6.88
C ASP A 153 -12.19 -17.49 -6.97
N LEU A 154 -12.52 -18.22 -5.90
CA LEU A 154 -13.77 -19.00 -5.80
C LEU A 154 -14.61 -18.41 -4.67
N VAL A 155 -15.75 -17.81 -5.03
CA VAL A 155 -16.52 -16.95 -4.12
C VAL A 155 -18.02 -17.22 -4.21
N ARG A 156 -18.78 -16.74 -3.23
CA ARG A 156 -20.23 -16.54 -3.34
C ARG A 156 -20.54 -15.09 -3.01
N PHE A 157 -21.68 -14.62 -3.48
CA PHE A 157 -22.19 -13.31 -3.09
C PHE A 157 -23.52 -13.47 -2.38
N ARG A 158 -23.81 -12.55 -1.46
CA ARG A 158 -25.14 -12.41 -0.85
C ARG A 158 -25.59 -10.97 -0.85
N TRP A 159 -26.91 -10.76 -0.91
CA TRP A 159 -27.57 -9.48 -0.68
C TRP A 159 -28.97 -9.70 -0.11
N VAL A 160 -29.64 -8.62 0.28
CA VAL A 160 -31.02 -8.62 0.76
C VAL A 160 -31.90 -7.97 -0.31
N GLU A 161 -33.03 -8.59 -0.63
CA GLU A 161 -34.11 -7.96 -1.40
C GLU A 161 -35.28 -7.63 -0.47
N GLU A 162 -35.80 -6.41 -0.60
CA GLU A 162 -36.98 -5.97 0.12
C GLU A 162 -38.24 -6.50 -0.55
N ASN A 163 -39.21 -6.98 0.25
CA ASN A 163 -40.47 -7.45 -0.28
C ASN A 163 -41.38 -6.25 -0.60
N GLU A 164 -41.76 -6.05 -1.86
CA GLU A 164 -42.62 -4.94 -2.33
C GLU A 164 -44.07 -4.93 -1.78
N ASN A 165 -44.40 -5.70 -0.74
CA ASN A 165 -45.77 -5.87 -0.23
C ASN A 165 -45.90 -5.58 1.27
N VAL A 166 -45.44 -4.41 1.72
CA VAL A 166 -45.96 -3.81 2.96
C VAL A 166 -46.52 -2.46 2.60
N GLU A 167 -47.85 -2.39 2.50
CA GLU A 167 -48.58 -1.14 2.35
C GLU A 167 -48.12 -0.14 3.42
N ASP A 168 -47.86 1.09 2.97
CA ASP A 168 -47.63 2.27 3.80
C ASP A 168 -48.68 2.39 4.90
N ASN A 169 -48.36 1.92 6.11
CA ASN A 169 -48.98 2.46 7.32
C ASN A 169 -48.12 3.61 7.81
N LYS A 170 -48.29 4.76 7.15
CA LYS A 170 -48.04 6.05 7.79
C LYS A 170 -49.03 6.18 8.94
N ASN A 171 -48.56 5.94 10.16
CA ASN A 171 -49.09 6.62 11.31
C ASN A 171 -47.92 7.39 11.93
N ASP A 172 -48.02 8.70 11.76
CA ASP A 172 -47.34 9.72 12.55
C ASP A 172 -47.64 9.52 14.05
N GLU A 173 -46.80 10.16 14.88
CA GLU A 173 -46.86 10.33 16.36
C GLU A 173 -45.75 9.55 17.10
N ASP A 174 -44.57 10.17 17.28
CA ASP A 174 -44.34 11.14 18.36
C ASP A 174 -42.88 11.62 18.39
N ASP A 175 -42.74 12.94 18.52
CA ASP A 175 -41.51 13.66 18.85
C ASP A 175 -40.98 13.21 20.22
N GLU A 176 -39.74 12.71 20.27
CA GLU A 176 -38.90 12.86 21.45
C GLU A 176 -37.51 13.34 21.05
N ASP A 177 -37.20 14.54 21.55
CA ASP A 177 -35.95 15.27 21.43
C ASP A 177 -34.73 14.39 21.77
N ILE A 178 -33.78 14.27 20.84
CA ILE A 178 -32.42 13.83 21.16
C ILE A 178 -31.52 15.06 21.07
N GLU A 179 -31.16 15.56 22.24
CA GLU A 179 -30.19 16.63 22.44
C GLU A 179 -28.86 16.29 21.76
N GLU A 180 -28.28 17.30 21.11
CA GLU A 180 -26.93 17.28 20.55
C GLU A 180 -25.91 17.23 21.69
N ASP A 181 -25.20 16.11 21.84
CA ASP A 181 -23.95 16.06 22.62
C ASP A 181 -22.77 15.76 21.68
N GLU A 182 -21.83 16.70 21.70
CA GLU A 182 -20.52 16.66 21.06
C GLU A 182 -19.59 15.60 21.69
N ASP A 183 -18.58 15.19 20.90
CA ASP A 183 -17.35 14.50 21.31
C ASP A 183 -17.37 13.02 21.72
N ILE A 184 -17.25 12.11 20.74
CA ILE A 184 -16.51 10.83 20.91
C ILE A 184 -15.69 10.51 19.64
N GLU A 185 -14.41 10.89 19.62
CA GLU A 185 -13.39 10.18 18.83
C GLU A 185 -13.09 8.85 19.54
N GLY A 186 -13.70 7.77 19.04
CA GLY A 186 -13.49 6.41 19.51
C GLY A 186 -13.18 5.49 18.32
N ASP A 187 -11.94 5.03 18.26
CA ASP A 187 -11.47 3.92 17.42
C ASP A 187 -12.18 2.64 17.85
N GLU A 188 -13.36 2.37 17.27
CA GLU A 188 -14.01 1.08 17.40
C GLU A 188 -13.46 0.13 16.33
N GLY A 189 -12.95 -1.01 16.83
CA GLY A 189 -12.55 -2.14 16.02
C GLY A 189 -13.65 -2.51 15.04
N ILE A 190 -13.24 -2.99 13.87
CA ILE A 190 -14.14 -3.66 12.94
C ILE A 190 -14.61 -4.94 13.63
N GLU A 191 -15.67 -4.83 14.41
CA GLU A 191 -16.59 -5.93 14.59
C GLU A 191 -17.21 -6.19 13.22
N ASP A 192 -17.25 -7.46 12.82
CA ASP A 192 -18.05 -7.87 11.67
C ASP A 192 -19.47 -7.36 11.93
N VAL A 193 -19.85 -6.27 11.26
CA VAL A 193 -21.23 -5.80 11.28
C VAL A 193 -22.01 -6.85 10.51
N ASP A 194 -22.39 -7.91 11.20
CA ASP A 194 -23.53 -8.73 10.85
C ASP A 194 -24.65 -7.73 10.64
N ILE A 195 -25.10 -7.62 9.38
CA ILE A 195 -26.34 -6.94 9.05
C ILE A 195 -27.36 -7.53 10.03
N LYS A 196 -27.81 -6.74 11.01
CA LYS A 196 -29.02 -7.06 11.77
C LYS A 196 -30.09 -7.12 10.70
N VAL A 197 -30.43 -8.33 10.29
CA VAL A 197 -31.46 -8.59 9.30
C VAL A 197 -32.72 -7.94 9.85
N ALA A 198 -33.10 -6.80 9.28
CA ALA A 198 -34.40 -6.22 9.54
C ALA A 198 -35.44 -7.30 9.19
N PRO A 199 -36.52 -7.48 9.96
CA PRO A 199 -37.38 -8.67 9.88
C PRO A 199 -38.11 -8.91 8.54
N TYR A 200 -37.82 -8.15 7.48
CA TYR A 200 -38.69 -7.97 6.32
C TYR A 200 -38.01 -8.22 4.97
N GLY A 201 -36.71 -8.55 4.92
CA GLY A 201 -35.96 -8.78 3.67
C GLY A 201 -35.63 -10.25 3.39
N THR A 202 -35.69 -10.67 2.12
CA THR A 202 -35.26 -12.00 1.67
C THR A 202 -33.77 -12.00 1.36
N VAL A 203 -33.00 -12.87 2.04
CA VAL A 203 -31.56 -13.01 1.76
C VAL A 203 -31.36 -13.88 0.52
N ILE A 204 -30.73 -13.31 -0.50
CA ILE A 204 -30.34 -14.02 -1.73
C ILE A 204 -28.86 -14.37 -1.64
N THR A 205 -28.53 -15.62 -2.02
CA THR A 205 -27.15 -16.09 -2.12
C THR A 205 -26.92 -16.68 -3.50
N THR A 206 -25.86 -16.26 -4.18
CA THR A 206 -25.53 -16.74 -5.53
C THR A 206 -25.01 -18.18 -5.49
N PRO A 207 -25.08 -18.90 -6.63
CA PRO A 207 -24.22 -20.04 -6.88
C PRO A 207 -22.74 -19.67 -6.68
N VAL A 208 -21.89 -20.70 -6.62
CA VAL A 208 -20.45 -20.48 -6.57
C VAL A 208 -19.99 -19.77 -7.84
N THR A 209 -19.19 -18.72 -7.70
CA THR A 209 -18.65 -17.97 -8.82
C THR A 209 -17.14 -18.13 -8.89
N ILE A 210 -16.62 -18.53 -10.04
CA ILE A 210 -15.21 -18.33 -10.40
C ILE A 210 -15.07 -16.85 -10.77
N TRP A 211 -14.38 -16.11 -9.91
CA TRP A 211 -14.24 -14.66 -10.02
C TRP A 211 -12.84 -14.31 -10.49
N VAL A 212 -12.73 -13.91 -11.76
CA VAL A 212 -11.47 -13.65 -12.45
C VAL A 212 -11.16 -12.15 -12.43
N GLY A 213 -10.02 -11.79 -11.87
CA GLY A 213 -9.47 -10.44 -11.94
C GLY A 213 -8.59 -10.29 -13.18
N VAL A 214 -8.76 -9.21 -13.94
CA VAL A 214 -7.91 -8.84 -15.09
C VAL A 214 -7.45 -7.40 -14.96
N LEU A 215 -6.39 -7.02 -15.67
CA LEU A 215 -5.92 -5.63 -15.63
C LEU A 215 -6.97 -4.67 -16.23
N PRO A 216 -7.06 -3.43 -15.75
CA PRO A 216 -7.97 -2.44 -16.32
C PRO A 216 -7.73 -2.25 -17.82
N ASP A 217 -8.82 -2.15 -18.59
CA ASP A 217 -8.82 -1.89 -20.02
C ASP A 217 -8.08 -2.94 -20.89
N THR A 218 -7.82 -4.15 -20.37
CA THR A 218 -7.13 -5.22 -21.13
C THR A 218 -8.03 -6.33 -21.66
N LEU A 219 -9.32 -6.35 -21.32
CA LEU A 219 -10.25 -7.40 -21.71
C LEU A 219 -11.61 -6.83 -22.11
N THR A 220 -12.12 -7.25 -23.27
CA THR A 220 -13.46 -6.89 -23.76
C THR A 220 -14.55 -7.85 -23.26
N GLY A 221 -15.82 -7.43 -23.27
CA GLY A 221 -16.94 -8.29 -22.88
C GLY A 221 -17.09 -9.53 -23.76
N GLU A 222 -16.76 -9.42 -25.06
CA GLU A 222 -16.81 -10.52 -26.02
C GLU A 222 -15.75 -11.60 -25.73
N GLU A 223 -14.50 -11.20 -25.49
CA GLU A 223 -13.41 -12.11 -25.10
C GLU A 223 -13.74 -12.78 -23.74
N ALA A 224 -14.29 -12.03 -22.80
CA ALA A 224 -14.72 -12.56 -21.51
C ALA A 224 -15.89 -13.57 -21.65
N PHE A 225 -16.82 -13.35 -22.58
CA PHE A 225 -17.90 -14.28 -22.89
C PHE A 225 -17.38 -15.61 -23.45
N HIS A 226 -16.50 -15.56 -24.45
CA HIS A 226 -15.90 -16.76 -25.04
C HIS A 226 -15.10 -17.55 -23.99
N SER A 227 -14.23 -16.87 -23.26
CA SER A 227 -13.45 -17.48 -22.19
C SER A 227 -14.32 -18.09 -21.08
N SER A 228 -15.44 -17.45 -20.74
CA SER A 228 -16.38 -17.99 -19.76
C SER A 228 -17.02 -19.29 -20.22
N ASN A 229 -17.37 -19.41 -21.51
CA ASN A 229 -17.94 -20.64 -22.06
C ASN A 229 -16.92 -21.78 -22.07
N ASP A 230 -15.66 -21.50 -22.42
CA ASP A 230 -14.59 -22.50 -22.38
C ASP A 230 -14.36 -23.04 -20.96
N ILE A 231 -14.36 -22.14 -19.96
CA ILE A 231 -14.28 -22.53 -18.54
C ILE A 231 -15.49 -23.38 -18.14
N LEU A 232 -16.70 -22.98 -18.51
CA LEU A 232 -17.92 -23.73 -18.19
C LEU A 232 -17.93 -25.11 -18.86
N ASP A 233 -17.48 -25.22 -20.11
CA ASP A 233 -17.40 -26.51 -20.82
C ASP A 233 -16.37 -27.45 -20.17
N LEU A 234 -15.22 -26.92 -19.76
CA LEU A 234 -14.25 -27.68 -18.96
C LEU A 234 -14.86 -28.18 -17.63
N LEU A 235 -15.66 -27.37 -16.95
CA LEU A 235 -16.35 -27.78 -15.72
C LEU A 235 -17.40 -28.87 -15.98
N LYS A 236 -18.12 -28.80 -17.11
CA LYS A 236 -19.10 -29.82 -17.52
C LYS A 236 -18.46 -31.18 -17.73
N GLU A 237 -17.24 -31.24 -18.29
CA GLU A 237 -16.49 -32.50 -18.43
C GLU A 237 -16.26 -33.20 -17.08
N HIS A 238 -16.16 -32.44 -16.00
CA HIS A 238 -15.99 -32.92 -14.64
C HIS A 238 -17.34 -33.06 -13.89
N GLY A 239 -18.47 -32.94 -14.62
CA GLY A 239 -19.82 -33.04 -14.10
C GLY A 239 -20.22 -31.89 -13.17
N ILE A 240 -19.59 -30.73 -13.29
CA ILE A 240 -19.89 -29.53 -12.48
C ILE A 240 -20.75 -28.59 -13.33
N PHE A 241 -21.89 -28.19 -12.81
CA PHE A 241 -22.89 -27.38 -13.53
C PHE A 241 -23.39 -26.20 -12.71
N ASP A 242 -23.06 -26.13 -11.42
CA ASP A 242 -23.56 -25.19 -10.42
C ASP A 242 -22.55 -24.08 -10.11
N VAL A 243 -21.87 -23.59 -11.15
CA VAL A 243 -20.83 -22.56 -11.05
C VAL A 243 -21.07 -21.47 -12.10
N ASP A 244 -21.01 -20.22 -11.65
CA ASP A 244 -20.97 -19.03 -12.50
C ASP A 244 -19.52 -18.59 -12.76
N VAL A 245 -19.28 -17.86 -13.85
CA VAL A 245 -18.00 -17.20 -14.14
C VAL A 245 -18.25 -15.71 -14.24
N ALA A 246 -17.39 -14.90 -13.61
CA ALA A 246 -17.46 -13.45 -13.70
C ALA A 246 -16.06 -12.82 -13.78
N TYR A 247 -15.93 -11.81 -14.63
CA TYR A 247 -14.71 -11.06 -14.89
C TYR A 247 -14.81 -9.65 -14.30
N ARG A 248 -13.73 -9.21 -13.65
CA ARG A 248 -13.62 -7.87 -13.08
C ARG A 248 -12.26 -7.24 -13.32
N GLU A 249 -12.22 -5.92 -13.33
CA GLU A 249 -10.95 -5.20 -13.28
C GLU A 249 -10.31 -5.31 -11.89
N SER A 250 -9.00 -5.55 -11.88
CA SER A 250 -8.23 -5.86 -10.69
C SER A 250 -6.73 -5.68 -10.93
N VAL A 251 -6.05 -5.03 -9.99
CA VAL A 251 -4.60 -4.84 -10.01
C VAL A 251 -4.01 -5.48 -8.76
N VAL A 252 -3.02 -6.36 -8.92
CA VAL A 252 -2.25 -6.89 -7.78
C VAL A 252 -1.40 -5.76 -7.20
N ARG A 253 -1.61 -5.41 -5.94
CA ARG A 253 -0.69 -4.56 -5.18
C ARG A 253 0.00 -5.42 -4.13
N GLY A 254 1.33 -5.43 -4.14
CA GLY A 254 2.10 -6.04 -3.08
C GLY A 254 1.82 -5.33 -1.75
N PHE A 255 1.28 -6.05 -0.78
CA PHE A 255 0.97 -5.50 0.55
C PHE A 255 2.21 -5.23 1.42
N SER A 256 3.41 -5.62 0.96
CA SER A 256 4.64 -5.44 1.74
C SER A 256 5.13 -4.00 1.78
N GLY A 257 4.44 -3.02 1.19
CA GLY A 257 4.93 -1.64 1.09
C GLY A 257 6.29 -1.52 0.37
N PRO A 258 6.89 -0.32 0.30
CA PRO A 258 8.17 -0.09 -0.36
C PRO A 258 9.37 -0.77 0.32
N GLU A 259 10.36 -1.22 -0.45
CA GLU A 259 11.59 -1.83 0.07
C GLU A 259 12.54 -0.80 0.70
N LEU A 260 13.31 -1.24 1.72
CA LEU A 260 14.39 -0.44 2.30
C LEU A 260 15.52 -0.25 1.29
N PHE A 261 16.22 0.87 1.38
CA PHE A 261 17.34 1.17 0.50
C PHE A 261 18.61 0.42 0.91
N ALA A 262 19.57 0.30 -0.02
CA ALA A 262 20.89 -0.20 0.33
C ALA A 262 21.62 0.82 1.23
N PRO A 263 22.50 0.37 2.15
CA PRO A 263 23.39 1.28 2.85
C PRO A 263 24.20 2.10 1.84
N VAL A 264 24.42 3.38 2.15
CA VAL A 264 25.09 4.31 1.24
C VAL A 264 26.53 3.84 0.99
N SER A 265 26.96 3.84 -0.27
CA SER A 265 28.36 3.54 -0.62
C SER A 265 29.29 4.67 -0.18
N ASP A 266 30.55 4.36 0.11
CA ASP A 266 31.59 5.32 0.52
C ASP A 266 31.95 6.42 -0.50
N LEU A 267 31.28 6.48 -1.66
CA LEU A 267 31.52 7.50 -2.68
C LEU A 267 30.77 8.80 -2.35
N ASP A 268 31.53 9.89 -2.15
CA ASP A 268 31.10 11.28 -1.82
C ASP A 268 30.17 11.98 -2.85
N SER A 269 29.54 11.22 -3.74
CA SER A 269 28.70 11.72 -4.81
C SER A 269 27.19 11.58 -4.57
N ASP A 270 26.75 10.74 -3.63
CA ASP A 270 25.31 10.54 -3.40
C ASP A 270 24.66 11.75 -2.72
N PRO A 271 23.72 12.46 -3.38
CA PRO A 271 23.01 13.58 -2.79
C PRO A 271 22.17 13.25 -1.55
N LEU A 272 21.79 11.99 -1.36
CA LEU A 272 20.90 11.55 -0.28
C LEU A 272 21.66 11.11 0.98
N ARG A 273 23.00 11.02 0.93
CA ARG A 273 23.85 10.53 2.02
C ARG A 273 23.57 11.20 3.37
N ALA A 274 23.19 12.47 3.37
CA ALA A 274 22.94 13.21 4.62
C ALA A 274 21.62 12.85 5.31
N VAL A 275 20.72 12.12 4.64
CA VAL A 275 19.34 11.90 5.12
C VAL A 275 18.84 10.47 4.95
N ILE A 276 19.41 9.65 4.07
CA ILE A 276 18.79 8.36 3.68
C ILE A 276 18.88 7.26 4.75
N ASP A 277 19.84 7.34 5.68
CA ASP A 277 20.17 6.28 6.63
C ASP A 277 18.95 5.64 7.34
N PRO A 278 17.96 6.41 7.86
CA PRO A 278 16.80 5.87 8.56
C PRO A 278 15.88 4.99 7.71
N VAL A 279 16.08 4.93 6.40
CA VAL A 279 15.33 4.08 5.46
C VAL A 279 16.21 3.08 4.71
N THR A 280 17.44 2.87 5.15
CA THR A 280 18.34 1.85 4.59
C THR A 280 18.29 0.54 5.37
N THR A 281 18.92 -0.52 4.87
CA THR A 281 19.11 -1.77 5.63
C THR A 281 20.28 -1.71 6.63
N ALA A 282 20.87 -0.53 6.88
CA ALA A 282 21.91 -0.35 7.88
C ALA A 282 21.40 -0.67 9.31
N LEU A 283 22.33 -0.82 10.24
CA LEU A 283 22.02 -0.94 11.65
C LEU A 283 21.45 0.37 12.21
N GLY A 284 20.71 0.26 13.31
CA GLY A 284 20.20 1.44 14.00
C GLY A 284 18.88 1.96 13.44
N LEU A 285 18.14 1.13 12.69
CA LEU A 285 16.84 1.52 12.15
C LEU A 285 15.89 1.95 13.28
N PRO A 286 15.29 3.15 13.20
CA PRO A 286 14.25 3.56 14.14
C PRO A 286 13.00 2.70 13.95
N ILE A 287 12.49 2.12 15.03
CA ILE A 287 11.33 1.22 15.00
C ILE A 287 10.29 1.57 16.05
N ALA A 288 9.05 1.13 15.80
CA ALA A 288 7.92 1.21 16.72
C ALA A 288 7.04 -0.05 16.56
N GLY A 289 6.15 -0.32 17.53
CA GLY A 289 5.07 -1.28 17.32
C GLY A 289 3.94 -0.66 16.52
N LEU A 290 3.25 -1.43 15.67
CA LEU A 290 2.13 -0.89 14.87
C LEU A 290 0.98 -0.36 15.75
N LYS A 291 0.77 -0.95 16.94
CA LYS A 291 -0.22 -0.50 17.92
C LYS A 291 0.32 0.57 18.88
N THR A 292 1.62 0.84 18.84
CA THR A 292 2.33 1.74 19.78
C THR A 292 3.18 2.75 19.01
N LEU A 293 2.60 3.38 17.99
CA LEU A 293 3.32 4.26 17.04
C LEU A 293 3.95 5.51 17.67
N ASN A 294 3.57 5.85 18.90
CA ASN A 294 4.13 6.97 19.66
C ASN A 294 5.35 6.56 20.51
N SER A 295 5.60 5.25 20.65
CA SER A 295 6.81 4.72 21.28
C SER A 295 7.86 4.47 20.21
N GLN A 296 9.10 4.88 20.46
CA GLN A 296 10.19 4.71 19.52
C GLN A 296 11.39 4.07 20.20
N GLY A 297 12.00 3.12 19.49
CA GLY A 297 13.30 2.60 19.84
C GLY A 297 14.10 2.30 18.59
N THR A 298 15.16 1.53 18.78
CA THR A 298 16.15 1.27 17.74
C THR A 298 16.27 -0.24 17.53
N MET A 299 16.26 -0.66 16.27
CA MET A 299 16.61 -2.01 15.90
C MET A 299 18.12 -2.19 16.06
N GLY A 300 18.52 -3.25 16.74
CA GLY A 300 19.90 -3.64 16.91
C GLY A 300 20.43 -4.35 15.67
N PHE A 301 21.01 -5.53 15.88
CA PHE A 301 21.67 -6.30 14.82
C PHE A 301 20.75 -7.34 14.17
N TYR A 302 21.15 -7.76 12.98
CA TYR A 302 20.52 -8.82 12.21
C TYR A 302 21.26 -10.15 12.40
N PHE A 303 20.52 -11.25 12.32
CA PHE A 303 21.07 -12.61 12.31
C PHE A 303 20.18 -13.54 11.48
N ARG A 304 20.71 -14.70 11.08
CA ARG A 304 19.97 -15.71 10.30
C ARG A 304 19.81 -17.00 11.08
N VAL A 305 18.67 -17.63 10.88
CA VAL A 305 18.45 -19.04 11.21
C VAL A 305 18.04 -19.74 9.92
N GLY A 306 18.94 -20.55 9.36
CA GLY A 306 18.80 -21.06 7.99
C GLY A 306 18.75 -19.92 6.97
N LYS A 307 17.69 -19.88 6.15
CA LYS A 307 17.48 -18.82 5.15
C LYS A 307 16.72 -17.60 5.69
N VAL A 308 16.14 -17.69 6.89
CA VAL A 308 15.25 -16.65 7.42
C VAL A 308 16.05 -15.58 8.15
N LEU A 309 15.76 -14.32 7.83
CA LEU A 309 16.37 -13.14 8.44
C LEU A 309 15.60 -12.68 9.68
N TYR A 310 16.33 -12.45 10.76
CA TYR A 310 15.82 -11.94 12.03
C TYR A 310 16.58 -10.69 12.45
N ALA A 311 15.97 -9.92 13.35
CA ALA A 311 16.59 -8.80 14.02
C ALA A 311 16.38 -8.89 15.53
N VAL A 312 17.25 -8.20 16.27
CA VAL A 312 17.17 -8.07 17.72
C VAL A 312 16.91 -6.62 18.09
N THR A 313 16.03 -6.39 19.05
CA THR A 313 15.88 -5.11 19.76
C THR A 313 15.65 -5.38 21.25
N ALA A 314 15.52 -4.34 22.07
CA ALA A 314 15.12 -4.48 23.46
C ALA A 314 13.60 -4.77 23.55
N ARG A 315 13.18 -5.55 24.55
CA ARG A 315 11.75 -5.87 24.75
C ARG A 315 10.94 -4.63 25.05
N HIS A 316 11.45 -3.73 25.89
CA HIS A 316 10.72 -2.51 26.26
C HIS A 316 10.38 -1.60 25.06
N VAL A 317 11.06 -1.74 23.92
CA VAL A 317 10.78 -0.96 22.70
C VAL A 317 9.44 -1.37 22.07
N LEU A 318 9.07 -2.65 22.16
CA LEU A 318 7.90 -3.22 21.48
C LEU A 318 6.82 -3.71 22.44
N PHE A 319 7.12 -3.76 23.74
CA PHE A 319 6.23 -4.16 24.81
C PHE A 319 6.12 -3.03 25.83
N PRO A 320 5.05 -2.22 25.76
CA PRO A 320 4.79 -1.18 26.74
C PRO A 320 4.54 -1.79 28.14
N GLU A 321 4.67 -0.94 29.17
CA GLU A 321 4.64 -1.37 30.57
C GLU A 321 3.29 -1.98 30.99
N ASP A 322 2.20 -1.50 30.39
CA ASP A 322 0.82 -1.92 30.62
C ASP A 322 0.52 -3.35 30.11
N GLU A 323 1.26 -3.86 29.12
CA GLU A 323 1.17 -5.26 28.66
C GLU A 323 1.81 -6.26 29.66
N GLY A 324 2.56 -5.76 30.65
CA GLY A 324 3.23 -6.56 31.65
C GLY A 324 4.47 -7.32 31.14
N ASN A 325 5.11 -8.03 32.05
CA ASN A 325 6.41 -8.66 31.84
C ASN A 325 6.34 -10.18 31.57
N ASN A 326 5.30 -10.62 30.86
CA ASN A 326 5.13 -12.04 30.53
C ASN A 326 6.01 -12.47 29.35
N PRO A 327 6.46 -13.74 29.30
CA PRO A 327 7.14 -14.27 28.12
C PRO A 327 6.22 -14.20 26.90
N TYR A 328 6.77 -13.77 25.77
CA TYR A 328 6.11 -13.78 24.48
C TYR A 328 6.77 -14.78 23.55
N SER A 329 5.97 -15.61 22.88
CA SER A 329 6.40 -16.48 21.79
C SER A 329 5.27 -16.58 20.78
N TYR A 330 5.55 -16.22 19.53
CA TYR A 330 4.55 -16.28 18.47
C TYR A 330 4.36 -17.73 18.01
N VAL A 331 3.14 -18.25 18.19
CA VAL A 331 2.75 -19.59 17.72
C VAL A 331 1.74 -19.47 16.58
N ALA A 332 0.64 -18.74 16.80
CA ALA A 332 -0.40 -18.46 15.82
C ALA A 332 -1.21 -17.22 16.25
N GLY A 333 -1.99 -16.65 15.33
CA GLY A 333 -2.89 -15.51 15.60
C GLY A 333 -2.32 -14.14 15.17
N PRO A 334 -2.89 -13.03 15.68
CA PRO A 334 -2.48 -11.68 15.35
C PRO A 334 -1.01 -11.45 15.65
N LYS A 335 -0.29 -10.89 14.68
CA LYS A 335 1.14 -10.59 14.81
C LYS A 335 1.34 -9.30 15.59
N LYS A 336 2.35 -9.25 16.45
CA LYS A 336 2.87 -7.98 16.97
C LYS A 336 3.81 -7.37 15.93
N GLU A 337 3.22 -6.59 15.03
CA GLU A 337 3.91 -6.00 13.88
C GLU A 337 4.84 -4.87 14.29
N VAL A 338 6.00 -4.83 13.63
CA VAL A 338 7.06 -3.85 13.83
C VAL A 338 7.12 -2.94 12.63
N VAL A 339 7.09 -1.65 12.88
CA VAL A 339 7.03 -0.59 11.88
C VAL A 339 8.34 0.18 11.88
N LEU A 340 8.84 0.50 10.68
CA LEU A 340 9.92 1.46 10.48
C LEU A 340 9.42 2.86 10.82
N MET A 341 10.02 3.47 11.83
CA MET A 341 9.66 4.75 12.42
C MET A 341 8.24 4.75 13.03
N GLY A 342 8.08 5.40 14.19
CA GLY A 342 6.75 5.79 14.68
C GLY A 342 6.14 6.93 13.83
N ILE A 343 5.04 7.53 14.29
CA ILE A 343 4.45 8.72 13.65
C ILE A 343 5.41 9.91 13.78
N GLY A 344 5.77 10.27 15.02
CA GLY A 344 6.66 11.41 15.29
C GLY A 344 8.03 11.27 14.64
N ALA A 345 8.59 10.05 14.67
CA ALA A 345 9.85 9.71 14.02
C ALA A 345 9.85 10.01 12.51
N PHE A 346 8.79 9.58 11.81
CA PHE A 346 8.67 9.75 10.37
C PHE A 346 8.41 11.20 9.99
N THR A 347 7.60 11.92 10.77
CA THR A 347 7.40 13.37 10.61
C THR A 347 8.72 14.12 10.76
N ASN A 348 9.50 13.81 11.81
CA ASN A 348 10.82 14.42 12.02
C ASN A 348 11.80 14.08 10.89
N PHE A 349 11.74 12.85 10.36
CA PHE A 349 12.52 12.44 9.21
C PHE A 349 12.19 13.27 7.95
N LEU A 350 10.90 13.47 7.63
CA LEU A 350 10.48 14.34 6.53
C LEU A 350 10.93 15.79 6.72
N ILE A 351 10.79 16.32 7.95
CA ILE A 351 11.28 17.66 8.31
C ILE A 351 12.80 17.74 8.12
N SER A 352 13.55 16.69 8.45
CA SER A 352 15.00 16.68 8.29
C SER A 352 15.43 16.79 6.81
N ILE A 353 14.71 16.14 5.89
CA ILE A 353 14.92 16.27 4.44
C ILE A 353 14.67 17.72 4.00
N GLN A 354 13.55 18.31 4.43
CA GLN A 354 13.22 19.71 4.12
C GLN A 354 14.25 20.69 4.68
N GLY A 355 14.71 20.49 5.92
CA GLY A 355 15.77 21.30 6.52
C GLY A 355 17.10 21.19 5.77
N HIS A 356 17.43 20.01 5.25
CA HIS A 356 18.61 19.82 4.41
C HIS A 356 18.47 20.55 3.06
N ILE A 357 17.31 20.45 2.40
CA ILE A 357 16.98 21.23 1.19
C ILE A 357 17.15 22.74 1.47
N GLY A 358 16.62 23.23 2.60
CA GLY A 358 16.75 24.64 2.99
C GLY A 358 18.21 25.09 3.16
N THR A 359 19.06 24.22 3.70
CA THR A 359 20.51 24.47 3.83
C THR A 359 21.21 24.55 2.48
N LEU A 360 20.86 23.66 1.55
CA LEU A 360 21.40 23.68 0.19
C LEU A 360 20.91 24.90 -0.60
N ASN A 361 19.64 25.31 -0.44
CA ASN A 361 19.10 26.54 -1.05
C ASN A 361 19.86 27.78 -0.58
N PHE A 362 20.18 27.87 0.71
CA PHE A 362 21.04 28.95 1.23
C PHE A 362 22.43 28.92 0.59
N THR A 363 23.00 27.73 0.43
CA THR A 363 24.30 27.53 -0.24
C THR A 363 24.25 27.96 -1.71
N VAL A 364 23.18 27.66 -2.44
CA VAL A 364 22.95 28.13 -3.82
C VAL A 364 22.99 29.66 -3.88
N GLY A 365 22.23 30.35 -3.03
CA GLY A 365 22.22 31.82 -3.01
C GLY A 365 23.58 32.43 -2.67
N PHE A 366 24.38 31.77 -1.84
CA PHE A 366 25.77 32.18 -1.57
C PHE A 366 26.70 31.98 -2.77
N LEU A 367 26.61 30.83 -3.45
CA LEU A 367 27.41 30.53 -4.64
C LEU A 367 27.08 31.45 -5.81
N GLU A 368 25.81 31.81 -6.00
CA GLU A 368 25.36 32.77 -7.01
C GLU A 368 26.00 34.15 -6.77
N LYS A 369 25.98 34.65 -5.52
CA LYS A 369 26.64 35.91 -5.16
C LYS A 369 28.15 35.86 -5.42
N GLN A 370 28.80 34.74 -5.11
CA GLN A 370 30.23 34.56 -5.41
C GLN A 370 30.50 34.55 -6.91
N ILE A 371 29.67 33.90 -7.73
CA ILE A 371 29.83 33.91 -9.19
C ILE A 371 29.73 35.33 -9.73
N THR A 372 28.77 36.14 -9.27
CA THR A 372 28.66 37.55 -9.67
C THR A 372 29.92 38.33 -9.33
N ALA A 373 30.44 38.18 -8.11
CA ALA A 373 31.66 38.87 -7.67
C ALA A 373 32.92 38.43 -8.44
N LEU A 374 33.05 37.12 -8.71
CA LEU A 374 34.19 36.57 -9.46
C LEU A 374 34.13 36.95 -10.95
N THR A 375 32.94 37.04 -11.53
CA THR A 375 32.75 37.47 -12.93
C THR A 375 33.29 38.90 -13.10
N ALA A 376 32.86 39.82 -12.23
CA ALA A 376 33.35 41.21 -12.25
C ALA A 376 34.87 41.33 -12.06
N ARG A 377 35.49 40.46 -11.24
CA ARG A 377 36.95 40.43 -11.03
C ARG A 377 37.71 39.84 -12.22
N SER A 378 37.10 38.91 -12.95
CA SER A 378 37.71 38.26 -14.11
C SER A 378 37.78 39.13 -15.37
N GLU A 379 37.02 40.23 -15.41
CA GLU A 379 37.03 41.22 -16.51
C GLU A 379 38.24 42.17 -16.46
N GLY A 380 39.01 42.15 -15.36
CA GLY A 380 40.26 42.92 -15.23
C GLY A 380 41.44 42.31 -15.99
N SER A 381 42.60 42.96 -15.92
CA SER A 381 43.87 42.44 -16.50
C SER A 381 44.87 42.08 -15.40
N GLY A 382 45.60 40.99 -15.58
CA GLY A 382 46.70 40.55 -14.70
C GLY A 382 46.41 39.25 -13.91
N PRO A 383 47.35 38.81 -13.05
CA PRO A 383 47.30 37.51 -12.36
C PRO A 383 46.03 37.31 -11.50
N ASN A 384 45.49 38.40 -10.95
CA ASN A 384 44.25 38.37 -10.16
C ASN A 384 43.01 38.01 -11.01
N ALA A 385 43.00 38.35 -12.30
CA ALA A 385 41.89 38.02 -13.20
C ALA A 385 41.91 36.54 -13.60
N GLU A 386 43.10 35.98 -13.87
CA GLU A 386 43.28 34.54 -14.16
C GLU A 386 42.92 33.66 -12.95
N GLN A 387 43.33 34.06 -11.74
CA GLN A 387 42.92 33.36 -10.52
C GLN A 387 41.40 33.39 -10.33
N ALA A 388 40.77 34.55 -10.53
CA ALA A 388 39.32 34.67 -10.42
C ALA A 388 38.57 33.80 -11.45
N ALA A 389 39.09 33.66 -12.67
CA ALA A 389 38.54 32.78 -13.68
C ALA A 389 38.59 31.29 -13.26
N GLY A 390 39.70 30.85 -12.66
CA GLY A 390 39.84 29.49 -12.12
C GLY A 390 38.87 29.20 -10.96
N GLU A 391 38.71 30.14 -10.03
CA GLU A 391 37.74 30.04 -8.92
C GLU A 391 36.29 30.04 -9.42
N LEU A 392 36.00 30.83 -10.47
CA LEU A 392 34.67 30.90 -11.08
C LEU A 392 34.24 29.56 -11.69
N VAL A 393 35.15 28.83 -12.35
CA VAL A 393 34.85 27.48 -12.88
C VAL A 393 34.50 26.52 -11.74
N LYS A 394 35.30 26.49 -10.67
CA LYS A 394 35.04 25.64 -9.50
C LYS A 394 33.71 25.98 -8.82
N THR A 395 33.41 27.27 -8.68
CA THR A 395 32.18 27.76 -8.05
C THR A 395 30.95 27.40 -8.88
N ARG A 396 31.01 27.53 -10.22
CA ARG A 396 29.94 27.09 -11.14
C ARG A 396 29.72 25.59 -11.06
N TYR A 397 30.79 24.79 -11.04
CA TYR A 397 30.68 23.35 -10.88
C TYR A 397 29.98 22.98 -9.55
N LYS A 398 30.40 23.60 -8.45
CA LYS A 398 29.77 23.40 -7.14
C LYS A 398 28.28 23.81 -7.14
N LEU A 399 27.94 24.95 -7.76
CA LEU A 399 26.55 25.39 -7.90
C LEU A 399 25.70 24.35 -8.65
N GLY A 400 26.22 23.82 -9.75
CA GLY A 400 25.58 22.75 -10.51
C GLY A 400 25.33 21.51 -9.64
N LYS A 401 26.36 21.00 -8.95
CA LYS A 401 26.26 19.84 -8.05
C LYS A 401 25.21 20.08 -6.95
N THR A 402 25.20 21.26 -6.33
CA THR A 402 24.23 21.61 -5.27
C THR A 402 22.80 21.65 -5.79
N ARG A 403 22.57 22.23 -6.98
CA ARG A 403 21.22 22.26 -7.59
C ARG A 403 20.72 20.86 -7.93
N THR A 404 21.58 20.01 -8.50
CA THR A 404 21.23 18.59 -8.73
C THR A 404 20.88 17.88 -7.42
N ALA A 405 21.63 18.13 -6.35
CA ALA A 405 21.33 17.53 -5.05
C ALA A 405 19.97 17.96 -4.48
N ILE A 406 19.60 19.24 -4.63
CA ILE A 406 18.28 19.74 -4.23
C ILE A 406 17.17 19.01 -4.98
N GLU A 407 17.31 18.84 -6.29
CA GLU A 407 16.30 18.14 -7.11
C GLU A 407 16.14 16.67 -6.71
N GLU A 408 17.24 15.96 -6.46
CA GLU A 408 17.18 14.58 -5.97
C GLU A 408 16.55 14.47 -4.57
N LEU A 409 16.84 15.41 -3.67
CA LEU A 409 16.20 15.46 -2.35
C LEU A 409 14.70 15.77 -2.44
N LYS A 410 14.28 16.65 -3.37
CA LYS A 410 12.85 16.92 -3.61
C LYS A 410 12.14 15.68 -4.11
N LYS A 411 12.71 14.96 -5.08
CA LYS A 411 12.17 13.66 -5.55
C LYS A 411 12.10 12.64 -4.42
N PHE A 412 13.16 12.56 -3.59
CA PHE A 412 13.20 11.66 -2.45
C PHE A 412 12.12 11.99 -1.42
N PHE A 413 11.92 13.28 -1.09
CA PHE A 413 10.83 13.74 -0.22
C PHE A 413 9.45 13.31 -0.75
N VAL A 414 9.19 13.53 -2.04
CA VAL A 414 7.93 13.09 -2.67
C VAL A 414 7.77 11.58 -2.55
N LYS A 415 8.83 10.81 -2.85
CA LYS A 415 8.82 9.34 -2.72
C LYS A 415 8.47 8.90 -1.30
N MET A 416 9.10 9.50 -0.28
CA MET A 416 8.82 9.20 1.12
C MET A 416 7.37 9.53 1.48
N LYS A 417 6.89 10.72 1.12
CA LYS A 417 5.53 11.15 1.43
C LYS A 417 4.45 10.31 0.71
N LYS A 418 4.68 9.88 -0.53
CA LYS A 418 3.72 9.05 -1.27
C LYS A 418 3.70 7.60 -0.79
N GLN A 419 4.88 7.00 -0.58
CA GLN A 419 4.99 5.54 -0.41
C GLN A 419 5.11 5.10 1.05
N TRP A 420 5.54 5.97 1.98
CA TRP A 420 5.87 5.60 3.35
C TRP A 420 4.98 6.27 4.40
N THR A 421 4.06 7.17 4.04
CA THR A 421 3.24 7.88 5.03
C THR A 421 2.37 6.95 5.88
N LYS A 422 1.75 5.94 5.26
CA LYS A 422 0.86 5.00 5.98
C LYS A 422 1.69 4.06 6.85
N PRO A 423 1.38 3.90 8.15
CA PRO A 423 2.12 2.98 9.03
C PRO A 423 2.15 1.53 8.53
N LYS A 424 1.07 1.06 7.90
CA LYS A 424 1.00 -0.30 7.32
C LYS A 424 2.03 -0.52 6.20
N ASP A 425 2.29 0.51 5.39
CA ASP A 425 3.32 0.45 4.33
C ASP A 425 4.74 0.44 4.92
N ARG A 426 4.89 0.74 6.21
CA ARG A 426 6.15 0.77 6.94
C ARG A 426 6.38 -0.46 7.81
N VAL A 427 5.49 -1.46 7.79
CA VAL A 427 5.71 -2.72 8.51
C VAL A 427 6.92 -3.44 7.91
N ILE A 428 7.91 -3.76 8.74
CA ILE A 428 9.17 -4.40 8.34
C ILE A 428 9.36 -5.80 8.95
N GLY A 429 8.44 -6.24 9.80
CA GLY A 429 8.51 -7.54 10.44
C GLY A 429 7.49 -7.70 11.56
N HIS A 430 7.63 -8.76 12.33
CA HIS A 430 6.84 -9.01 13.53
C HIS A 430 7.66 -9.72 14.61
N VAL A 431 7.30 -9.50 15.87
CA VAL A 431 7.93 -10.17 17.00
C VAL A 431 7.63 -11.66 16.95
N ILE A 432 8.64 -12.50 17.16
CA ILE A 432 8.49 -13.95 17.31
C ILE A 432 8.81 -14.46 18.70
N TRP A 433 9.64 -13.75 19.47
CA TRP A 433 10.07 -14.19 20.79
C TRP A 433 10.56 -13.00 21.62
N ALA A 434 10.10 -12.88 22.86
CA ALA A 434 10.62 -11.93 23.83
C ALA A 434 10.45 -12.50 25.26
N PRO A 435 11.53 -12.89 25.95
CA PRO A 435 11.47 -13.36 27.33
C PRO A 435 11.17 -12.20 28.29
N PRO A 436 10.75 -12.47 29.54
CA PRO A 436 10.60 -11.43 30.56
C PRO A 436 11.89 -10.65 30.75
N ILE A 437 11.74 -9.34 30.91
CA ILE A 437 12.80 -8.45 31.38
C ILE A 437 13.25 -8.97 32.75
N SER A 438 14.53 -9.19 32.91
CA SER A 438 15.12 -9.61 34.19
C SER A 438 16.46 -8.93 34.40
N VAL A 439 16.73 -8.52 35.63
CA VAL A 439 17.99 -7.88 36.04
C VAL A 439 18.90 -8.90 36.71
N SER A 440 20.22 -8.67 36.65
CA SER A 440 21.20 -9.52 37.33
C SER A 440 21.12 -11.00 36.96
N THR A 441 20.87 -11.31 35.69
CA THR A 441 20.70 -12.71 35.25
C THR A 441 22.01 -13.50 35.33
N ALA A 442 21.97 -14.66 35.99
CA ALA A 442 23.10 -15.57 36.07
C ALA A 442 23.53 -16.06 34.67
N PRO A 443 24.82 -16.33 34.43
CA PRO A 443 25.93 -16.29 35.40
C PRO A 443 26.66 -14.94 35.49
N HIS A 444 26.36 -14.00 34.59
CA HIS A 444 27.17 -12.78 34.42
C HIS A 444 26.56 -11.51 35.03
N GLY A 445 25.33 -11.58 35.53
CA GLY A 445 24.65 -10.44 36.15
C GLY A 445 24.10 -9.41 35.15
N TYR A 446 23.96 -9.77 33.87
CA TYR A 446 23.44 -8.84 32.85
C TYR A 446 21.91 -8.68 32.93
N THR A 447 21.43 -7.51 32.53
CA THR A 447 20.00 -7.31 32.25
C THR A 447 19.63 -8.03 30.97
N LYS A 448 18.63 -8.88 31.05
CA LYS A 448 18.03 -9.58 29.91
C LYS A 448 16.82 -8.78 29.47
N ASP A 449 17.00 -7.99 28.43
CA ASP A 449 15.96 -7.18 27.82
C ASP A 449 16.12 -7.30 26.30
N VAL A 450 15.44 -8.30 25.74
CA VAL A 450 15.67 -8.75 24.38
C VAL A 450 14.35 -9.12 23.71
N CYS A 451 14.24 -8.80 22.44
CA CYS A 451 13.12 -9.13 21.59
C CYS A 451 13.64 -9.50 20.21
N VAL A 452 13.15 -10.63 19.69
CA VAL A 452 13.51 -11.16 18.38
C VAL A 452 12.37 -10.94 17.41
N ILE A 453 12.71 -10.35 16.28
CA ILE A 453 11.78 -9.97 15.22
C ILE A 453 12.10 -10.83 14.00
N LYS A 454 11.09 -11.45 13.40
CA LYS A 454 11.20 -12.03 12.06
C LYS A 454 10.92 -10.93 11.04
N LEU A 455 11.91 -10.64 10.20
CA LEU A 455 11.82 -9.56 9.21
C LEU A 455 11.02 -9.99 7.97
N ASP A 456 10.35 -9.04 7.32
CA ASP A 456 9.75 -9.25 6.01
C ASP A 456 10.86 -9.34 4.96
N GLU A 457 11.07 -10.53 4.40
CA GLU A 457 12.11 -10.77 3.41
C GLU A 457 12.00 -9.85 2.19
N LYS A 458 10.78 -9.49 1.77
CA LYS A 458 10.58 -8.60 0.61
C LYS A 458 11.12 -7.20 0.87
N LYS A 459 11.03 -6.71 2.11
CA LYS A 459 11.53 -5.38 2.50
C LYS A 459 13.05 -5.26 2.48
N PHE A 460 13.76 -6.36 2.65
CA PHE A 460 15.22 -6.38 2.83
C PHE A 460 15.98 -7.06 1.68
N SER A 461 15.38 -8.03 0.98
CA SER A 461 16.11 -8.98 0.12
C SER A 461 17.01 -8.37 -0.95
N GLN A 462 16.58 -7.33 -1.65
CA GLN A 462 17.36 -6.71 -2.74
C GLN A 462 18.57 -5.92 -2.22
N ASN A 463 18.41 -5.27 -1.06
CA ASN A 463 19.31 -4.22 -0.60
C ASN A 463 20.09 -4.56 0.67
N PHE A 464 19.82 -5.72 1.27
CA PHE A 464 20.50 -6.18 2.47
C PHE A 464 21.95 -6.58 2.21
N ARG A 465 22.89 -5.91 2.88
CA ARG A 465 24.34 -6.16 2.77
C ARG A 465 24.96 -6.80 4.01
N GLY A 466 24.15 -7.15 5.02
CA GLY A 466 24.63 -7.64 6.31
C GLY A 466 24.49 -6.58 7.42
N ASN A 467 25.16 -6.80 8.53
CA ASN A 467 25.26 -5.83 9.62
C ASN A 467 26.23 -4.72 9.20
N VAL A 468 25.71 -3.67 8.57
CA VAL A 468 26.48 -2.48 8.14
C VAL A 468 26.15 -1.33 9.06
N LEU A 469 27.17 -0.66 9.59
CA LEU A 469 27.03 0.56 10.38
C LEU A 469 27.37 1.76 9.51
N ASP A 470 26.45 2.72 9.39
CA ASP A 470 26.77 4.02 8.82
C ASP A 470 27.31 4.94 9.92
N LEU A 471 28.49 5.52 9.69
CA LEU A 471 29.13 6.47 10.60
C LEU A 471 28.76 7.93 10.26
N GLY A 472 27.93 8.13 9.23
CA GLY A 472 27.54 9.43 8.71
C GLY A 472 28.60 10.05 7.80
N ALA A 473 28.25 11.19 7.19
CA ALA A 473 29.22 12.09 6.58
C ALA A 473 29.80 13.02 7.66
N CYS A 474 31.12 13.02 7.85
CA CYS A 474 31.81 14.01 8.69
C CYS A 474 31.69 15.43 8.13
#